data_AF-A0AAW0L2M2-F1
#
_entry.id   AF-A0AAW0L2M2-F1
#
_cell.length_a   1.000
_cell.length_b   1.000
_cell.length_c   1.000
_cell.angle_alpha   90.00
_cell.angle_beta   90.00
_cell.angle_gamma   90.00
#
_symmetry.space_group_name_H-M   'P 1'
#
loop_
_entity.id
_entity.type
_entity.pdbx_description
1 polymer ?
#
loop_
_entity_poly.entity_id
_entity_poly.type
_entity_poly.pdbx_seq_one_letter_code
_entity_poly.pdbx_strand_id
1 'polypeptide(L)' 'VGLVVPSWAPQIQVLSHGSIGGFLTHGRLNSILESIMHGVPMIAWPLFAEQRVNSVLLAD' A
#
# COMPACT_ATOMS: atom_id res chain seq x y z
N VAL A 1 16.00 -0.14 -13.63
CA VAL A 1 15.43 1.19 -13.96
C VAL A 1 13.99 1.19 -13.46
N GLY A 2 13.51 2.27 -12.84
CA GLY A 2 12.14 2.37 -12.31
C GLY A 2 11.16 3.00 -13.32
N LEU A 3 9.86 2.80 -13.08
CA LEU A 3 8.77 3.43 -13.85
C LEU A 3 7.98 4.37 -12.93
N VAL A 4 7.74 5.60 -13.36
CA VAL A 4 6.88 6.56 -12.66
C VAL A 4 5.60 6.75 -13.45
N VAL A 5 4.46 6.57 -12.79
CA VAL A 5 3.13 6.82 -13.36
C VAL A 5 2.56 8.07 -12.66
N PRO A 6 2.55 9.25 -13.31
CA PRO A 6 2.16 10.50 -12.67
C PRO A 6 0.65 10.70 -12.56
N SER A 7 -0.12 9.85 -13.25
CA SER A 7 -1.58 9.82 -13.22
C SER A 7 -2.07 8.56 -12.53
N TRP A 8 -3.38 8.35 -12.54
CA TRP A 8 -3.98 7.15 -11.97
C TRP A 8 -3.37 5.86 -12.55
N ALA A 9 -3.11 4.90 -11.67
CA ALA A 9 -2.67 3.56 -12.01
C ALA A 9 -3.64 2.53 -11.42
N PRO A 10 -3.81 1.36 -12.05
CA PRO A 10 -4.72 0.32 -11.57
C PRO A 10 -4.11 -0.42 -10.36
N GLN A 11 -4.10 0.21 -9.17
CA GLN A 11 -3.40 -0.27 -7.97
C GLN A 11 -3.68 -1.74 -7.64
N ILE A 12 -4.94 -2.18 -7.69
CA ILE A 12 -5.33 -3.58 -7.44
C ILE A 12 -4.64 -4.53 -8.42
N GLN A 13 -4.58 -4.19 -9.71
CA GLN A 13 -3.91 -5.01 -10.74
C GLN A 13 -2.38 -5.01 -10.57
N VAL A 14 -1.82 -3.90 -10.09
CA VAL A 14 -0.40 -3.82 -9.75
C VAL A 14 -0.10 -4.73 -8.57
N LEU A 15 -0.84 -4.59 -7.46
CA LEU A 15 -0.66 -5.39 -6.24
C LEU A 15 -0.92 -6.89 -6.44
N SER A 16 -1.80 -7.27 -7.35
CA SER A 16 -2.04 -8.68 -7.67
C SER A 16 -0.95 -9.34 -8.51
N HIS A 17 0.00 -8.55 -9.05
CA HIS A 17 1.06 -9.08 -9.88
C HIS A 17 2.15 -9.76 -9.04
N GLY A 18 2.51 -11.01 -9.36
CA GLY A 18 3.48 -11.81 -8.60
C GLY A 18 4.92 -11.25 -8.55
N SER A 19 5.20 -10.16 -9.27
CA SER A 19 6.48 -9.45 -9.19
C SER A 19 6.54 -8.40 -8.07
N ILE A 20 5.42 -8.10 -7.40
CA ILE A 20 5.39 -7.13 -6.30
C ILE A 20 5.89 -7.80 -5.02
N GLY A 21 7.07 -7.37 -4.57
CA GLY A 21 7.67 -7.81 -3.30
C GLY A 21 7.33 -6.94 -2.09
N GLY A 22 6.71 -5.78 -2.28
CA GLY A 22 6.34 -4.88 -1.19
C GLY A 22 5.60 -3.62 -1.65
N PHE A 23 4.90 -2.98 -0.72
CA PHE A 23 4.06 -1.82 -0.96
C PHE A 23 4.32 -0.70 0.05
N LEU A 24 4.88 0.41 -0.41
CA LEU A 24 4.96 1.64 0.37
C LEU A 24 3.62 2.39 0.26
N THR A 25 2.94 2.59 1.39
CA THR A 25 1.58 3.15 1.40
C THR A 25 1.41 4.21 2.48
N HIS A 26 0.56 5.20 2.23
CA HIS A 26 0.18 6.19 3.24
C HIS A 26 -0.79 5.64 4.30
N GLY A 27 -1.15 4.35 4.26
CA GLY A 27 -1.93 3.72 5.32
C GLY A 27 -3.41 4.08 5.32
N ARG A 28 -3.99 4.43 4.16
CA ARG A 28 -5.45 4.50 4.00
C ARG A 28 -6.04 3.09 4.02
N LEU A 29 -7.20 2.93 4.65
CA LEU A 29 -7.81 1.60 4.88
C LEU A 29 -8.02 0.79 3.59
N ASN A 30 -8.45 1.42 2.49
CA ASN A 30 -8.61 0.71 1.21
C ASN A 30 -7.28 0.14 0.70
N SER A 31 -6.20 0.93 0.68
CA SER A 31 -4.87 0.48 0.28
C SER A 31 -4.36 -0.65 1.18
N ILE A 32 -4.67 -0.59 2.48
CA ILE A 32 -4.31 -1.64 3.44
C ILE A 32 -5.00 -2.95 3.09
N LEU A 33 -6.33 -2.91 2.89
CA LEU A 33 -7.11 -4.09 2.55
C LEU A 33 -6.67 -4.69 1.21
N GLU A 34 -6.41 -3.88 0.19
CA GLU A 34 -5.90 -4.35 -1.10
C GLU A 34 -4.55 -5.08 -0.95
N SER A 35 -3.64 -4.56 -0.12
CA SER A 35 -2.36 -5.21 0.14
C SER A 35 -2.52 -6.55 0.87
N ILE A 36 -3.38 -6.59 1.90
CA ILE A 36 -3.67 -7.81 2.66
C ILE A 36 -4.28 -8.87 1.76
N MET A 37 -5.27 -8.50 0.95
CA MET A 37 -5.95 -9.42 0.03
C MET A 37 -5.02 -10.02 -1.03
N HIS A 38 -3.95 -9.32 -1.40
CA HIS A 38 -2.95 -9.79 -2.35
C HIS A 38 -1.66 -10.30 -1.69
N GLY A 39 -1.59 -10.36 -0.35
CA GLY A 39 -0.44 -10.88 0.38
C GLY A 39 0.84 -10.07 0.19
N VAL A 40 0.73 -8.76 -0.09
CA VAL A 40 1.88 -7.88 -0.31
C VAL A 40 2.30 -7.24 1.02
N PRO A 41 3.57 -7.40 1.47
CA PRO A 41 4.08 -6.74 2.67
C PRO A 41 4.04 -5.22 2.53
N MET A 42 3.66 -4.53 3.61
CA MET A 42 3.53 -3.07 3.61
C MET A 42 4.65 -2.38 4.38
N ILE A 43 5.07 -1.23 3.88
CA ILE A 43 5.79 -0.20 4.65
C ILE A 43 4.83 0.98 4.78
N ALA A 44 4.41 1.30 6.01
CA ALA A 44 3.49 2.41 6.25
C ALA A 44 4.26 3.75 6.35
N TRP A 45 3.82 4.75 5.57
CA TRP A 45 4.32 6.12 5.61
C TRP A 45 3.12 7.09 5.76
N PRO A 46 2.56 7.22 6.97
CA PRO A 46 1.37 8.04 7.20
C PRO A 46 1.64 9.52 6.96
N LEU A 47 0.69 10.23 6.35
CA LEU A 47 0.78 11.66 6.07
C LEU A 47 -0.12 12.50 6.98
N PHE A 48 -1.38 12.10 7.19
CA PHE A 48 -2.35 12.86 8.00
C PHE A 48 -3.56 12.03 8.45
N ALA A 49 -4.39 12.61 9.31
CA ALA A 49 -5.65 12.04 9.81
C ALA A 49 -5.49 10.63 10.45
N GLU A 50 -6.37 9.70 10.13
CA GLU A 50 -6.44 8.36 10.71
C GLU A 50 -5.28 7.45 10.31
N GLN A 51 -4.49 7.84 9.30
CA GLN A 51 -3.39 7.03 8.75
C GLN A 51 -2.36 6.64 9.81
N ARG A 52 -2.10 7.50 10.79
CA ARG A 52 -1.16 7.19 11.89
C ARG A 52 -1.69 6.08 12.78
N VAL A 53 -2.98 6.10 13.12
CA VAL A 53 -3.62 5.05 13.93
C VAL A 53 -3.58 3.72 13.18
N ASN A 54 -3.90 3.74 11.88
CA ASN A 54 -3.81 2.55 11.03
C ASN A 54 -2.38 1.99 10.97
N SER A 55 -1.38 2.88 10.89
CA SER A 55 0.03 2.45 10.82
C SER A 55 0.50 1.78 12.10
N VAL A 56 0.02 2.22 13.27
CA VAL A 56 0.30 1.57 14.56
C VAL A 56 -0.36 0.19 14.61
N LEU A 57 -1.66 0.12 14.29
CA LEU A 57 -2.41 -1.14 14.27
C LEU A 57 -1.79 -2.22 13.34
N LEU A 58 -1.14 -1.80 12.25
CA LEU A 58 -0.46 -2.72 11.33
C LEU A 58 0.92 -3.19 11.81
N ALA A 59 1.53 -2.45 12.73
CA ALA A 59 2.85 -2.78 13.28
C ALA A 59 2.74 -3.66 14.54
N ASP A 60 1.55 -3.75 15.12
CA ASP A 60 1.20 -4.61 16.25
C ASP A 60 0.87 -6.05 15.79
#